data_AF-A0A3N2D8D9-F1
#
_entry.id   AF-A0A3N2D8D9-F1
#
_cell.length_a   1.000
_cell.length_b   1.000
_cell.length_c   1.000
_cell.angle_alpha   90.00
_cell.angle_beta   90.00
_cell.angle_gamma   90.00
#
_symmetry.space_group_name_H-M   'P 1'
#
loop_
_entity.id
_entity.type
_entity.pdbx_description
1 polymer ?
#
loop_
_entity_poly.entity_id
_entity_poly.type
_entity_poly.pdbx_seq_one_letter_code
_entity_poly.pdbx_strand_id
1 'polypeptide(L)'
;MPELAFDPASIATASGDISTGASGVRRILDDMDAQLAPLRETWTGEASSAYTAAQSKWNAAIADMNLLLQDISRAVGDGGQNYDATERKNTARW
;
A
#
# COMPACT_ATOMS: atom_id res chain seq x y z
N MET A 1 22.26 10.73 23.30
CA MET A 1 21.25 9.66 23.49
C MET A 1 21.06 8.99 22.14
N PRO A 2 21.00 7.65 22.03
CA PRO A 2 20.68 7.04 20.75
C PRO A 2 19.19 7.28 20.55
N GLU A 3 18.87 8.33 19.80
CA GLU A 3 17.55 8.46 19.21
C GLU A 3 17.34 7.17 18.41
N LEU A 4 16.23 6.48 18.64
CA LEU A 4 15.75 5.49 17.69
C LEU A 4 15.35 6.30 16.44
N ALA A 5 16.34 6.74 15.68
CA ALA A 5 16.18 7.52 14.48
C ALA A 5 15.54 6.60 13.45
N PHE A 6 14.21 6.65 13.41
CA PHE A 6 13.41 5.96 12.43
C PHE A 6 13.75 6.61 11.08
N ASP A 7 14.63 5.97 10.30
CA ASP A 7 15.21 6.56 9.09
C ASP A 7 14.11 6.79 8.03
N PRO A 8 13.79 8.06 7.68
CA PRO A 8 12.78 8.38 6.68
C PRO A 8 13.04 7.71 5.33
N ALA A 9 14.31 7.48 4.97
CA ALA A 9 14.67 6.82 3.72
C ALA A 9 14.25 5.33 3.74
N SER A 10 14.48 4.63 4.84
CA SER A 10 14.08 3.22 4.99
C SER A 10 12.56 3.02 4.86
N ILE A 11 11.77 3.96 5.41
CA ILE A 11 10.31 3.94 5.32
C ILE A 11 9.84 4.23 3.90
N ALA A 12 10.48 5.19 3.23
CA ALA A 12 10.18 5.52 1.84
C ALA A 12 10.42 4.31 0.93
N THR A 13 11.54 3.59 1.12
CA THR A 13 11.82 2.34 0.41
C THR A 13 10.75 1.28 0.68
N ALA A 14 10.45 1.00 1.96
CA ALA A 14 9.43 0.01 2.32
C ALA A 14 8.05 0.34 1.74
N SER A 15 7.69 1.63 1.68
CA SER A 15 6.45 2.09 1.06
C SER A 15 6.43 1.84 -0.45
N GLY A 16 7.55 2.08 -1.13
CA GLY A 16 7.71 1.77 -2.55
C GLY A 16 7.56 0.28 -2.85
N ASP A 17 8.15 -0.57 -2.01
CA ASP A 17 8.04 -2.03 -2.14
C ASP A 17 6.60 -2.52 -1.93
N ILE A 18 5.93 -2.01 -0.90
CA ILE A 18 4.52 -2.34 -0.62
C ILE A 18 3.61 -1.87 -1.77
N SER A 19 3.84 -0.66 -2.31
CA SER A 19 3.09 -0.14 -3.47
C SER A 19 3.26 -1.00 -4.72
N THR A 20 4.50 -1.43 -4.97
CA THR A 20 4.83 -2.32 -6.10
C THR A 20 4.16 -3.69 -5.90
N GLY A 21 4.23 -4.25 -4.70
CA GLY A 21 3.55 -5.49 -4.32
C GLY A 21 2.04 -5.40 -4.50
N ALA A 22 1.39 -4.35 -3.99
CA ALA A 22 -0.04 -4.11 -4.11
C ALA A 22 -0.49 -4.04 -5.58
N SER A 23 0.28 -3.33 -6.41
CA SER A 23 0.04 -3.23 -7.86
C SER A 23 0.20 -4.60 -8.56
N GLY A 24 1.16 -5.42 -8.11
CA GLY A 24 1.34 -6.78 -8.59
C GLY A 24 0.16 -7.69 -8.23
N VAL A 25 -0.29 -7.65 -6.97
CA VAL A 25 -1.47 -8.39 -6.49
C VAL A 25 -2.71 -7.97 -7.27
N ARG A 26 -2.92 -6.67 -7.47
CA ARG A 26 -4.02 -6.14 -8.29
C ARG A 26 -4.03 -6.76 -9.68
N ARG A 27 -2.88 -6.78 -10.36
CA ARG A 27 -2.77 -7.36 -11.71
C ARG A 27 -3.09 -8.85 -11.75
N ILE A 28 -2.59 -9.61 -10.77
CA ILE A 28 -2.87 -11.06 -10.69
C ILE A 28 -4.38 -11.30 -10.51
N LEU A 29 -5.04 -10.50 -9.68
CA LEU A 29 -6.48 -10.63 -9.44
C LEU A 29 -7.31 -10.21 -10.65
N ASP A 30 -6.92 -9.14 -11.34
CA ASP A 30 -7.59 -8.70 -12.57
C ASP A 30 -7.42 -9.75 -13.68
N ASP A 31 -6.25 -10.37 -13.81
CA ASP A 31 -6.01 -11.48 -14.76
C ASP A 31 -6.83 -12.72 -14.39
N MET A 32 -6.88 -13.06 -13.10
CA MET A 32 -7.73 -14.15 -12.61
C MET A 32 -9.21 -13.90 -12.90
N ASP A 33 -9.73 -12.69 -12.66
CA ASP A 33 -11.12 -12.32 -12.97
C ASP A 33 -11.41 -12.47 -14.48
N ALA A 34 -10.49 -12.03 -15.33
CA ALA A 34 -10.60 -12.17 -16.78
C ALA A 34 -10.63 -13.65 -17.23
N GLN A 35 -9.77 -14.49 -16.65
CA GLN A 35 -9.75 -15.93 -16.93
C GLN A 35 -11.02 -16.65 -16.45
N LEU A 36 -11.58 -16.20 -15.33
CA LEU A 36 -12.78 -16.78 -14.75
C LEU A 36 -14.08 -16.29 -15.41
N ALA A 37 -14.07 -15.12 -16.04
CA ALA A 37 -15.22 -14.52 -16.72
C ALA A 37 -16.04 -15.50 -17.60
N PRO A 38 -15.45 -16.29 -18.52
CA PRO A 38 -16.21 -17.24 -19.33
C PRO A 38 -16.79 -18.42 -18.52
N LEU A 39 -16.18 -18.76 -17.39
CA LEU A 39 -16.69 -19.83 -16.51
C LEU A 39 -17.85 -19.35 -15.63
N ARG A 40 -18.03 -18.03 -15.43
CA ARG A 40 -19.13 -17.47 -14.63
C ARG A 40 -20.50 -17.85 -15.18
N GLU A 41 -20.63 -18.04 -16.49
CA GLU A 41 -21.89 -18.48 -17.12
C GLU A 41 -22.26 -19.93 -16.73
N THR A 42 -21.27 -20.74 -16.35
CA THR A 42 -21.44 -22.15 -15.99
C THR A 42 -21.57 -22.37 -14.48
N TRP A 43 -21.29 -21.33 -13.67
CA TRP A 43 -21.32 -21.42 -12.22
C TRP A 43 -22.76 -21.40 -11.69
N THR A 44 -23.13 -22.46 -10.99
CA THR A 44 -24.36 -22.52 -10.21
C THR A 44 -24.21 -21.67 -8.93
N GLY A 45 -25.33 -21.26 -8.33
CA GLY A 45 -25.40 -20.13 -7.39
C GLY A 45 -24.40 -20.10 -6.22
N GLU A 46 -23.96 -21.26 -5.70
CA GLU A 46 -22.96 -21.32 -4.62
C GLU A 46 -21.57 -20.86 -5.08
N ALA A 47 -21.13 -21.28 -6.26
CA ALA A 47 -19.82 -20.89 -6.82
C ALA A 47 -19.77 -19.40 -7.16
N SER A 48 -20.86 -18.84 -7.70
CA SER A 48 -20.99 -17.41 -7.96
C SER A 48 -20.93 -16.57 -6.67
N SER A 49 -21.58 -17.06 -5.60
CA SER A 49 -21.55 -16.41 -4.28
C SER A 49 -20.14 -16.43 -3.67
N ALA A 50 -19.48 -17.59 -3.69
CA ALA A 50 -18.12 -17.74 -3.18
C ALA A 50 -17.12 -16.84 -3.93
N TYR A 51 -17.24 -16.77 -5.25
CA TYR A 51 -16.44 -15.87 -6.07
C TYR A 51 -16.66 -14.41 -5.70
N THR A 52 -17.91 -13.97 -5.64
CA THR A 52 -18.25 -12.58 -5.30
C THR A 52 -17.74 -12.20 -3.91
N ALA A 53 -17.82 -13.11 -2.94
CA ALA A 53 -17.27 -12.92 -1.60
C ALA A 53 -15.73 -12.79 -1.63
N ALA A 54 -15.05 -13.67 -2.37
CA ALA A 54 -13.61 -13.58 -2.55
C ALA A 54 -13.22 -12.26 -3.22
N GLN A 55 -13.98 -11.84 -4.24
CA GLN A 55 -13.78 -10.59 -4.96
C GLN A 55 -13.89 -9.37 -4.08
N SER A 56 -14.93 -9.32 -3.25
CA SER A 56 -15.07 -8.26 -2.25
C SER A 56 -13.89 -8.24 -1.28
N LYS A 57 -13.46 -9.41 -0.78
CA LYS A 57 -12.37 -9.52 0.20
C LYS A 57 -11.03 -9.02 -0.35
N TRP A 58 -10.64 -9.42 -1.55
CA TRP A 58 -9.36 -8.98 -2.10
C TRP A 58 -9.37 -7.51 -2.51
N ASN A 59 -10.50 -6.99 -3.00
CA ASN A 59 -10.64 -5.57 -3.31
C ASN A 59 -10.52 -4.71 -2.04
N ALA A 60 -11.14 -5.14 -0.94
CA ALA A 60 -11.01 -4.48 0.36
C ALA A 60 -9.55 -4.48 0.85
N ALA A 61 -8.86 -5.63 0.79
CA ALA A 61 -7.46 -5.72 1.23
C ALA A 61 -6.52 -4.80 0.43
N ILE A 62 -6.72 -4.66 -0.88
CA ILE A 62 -5.94 -3.73 -1.71
C ILE A 62 -6.25 -2.28 -1.34
N ALA A 63 -7.52 -1.95 -1.10
CA ALA A 63 -7.90 -0.61 -0.68
C ALA A 63 -7.25 -0.25 0.66
N ASP A 64 -7.25 -1.16 1.63
CA ASP A 64 -6.61 -0.97 2.93
C ASP A 64 -5.09 -0.79 2.81
N MET A 65 -4.41 -1.56 1.95
CA MET A 65 -2.99 -1.35 1.65
C MET A 65 -2.74 0.05 1.08
N ASN A 66 -3.57 0.51 0.14
CA ASN A 66 -3.43 1.84 -0.44
C ASN A 66 -3.64 2.96 0.60
N LEU A 67 -4.58 2.78 1.53
CA LEU A 67 -4.79 3.73 2.62
C LEU A 67 -3.58 3.78 3.56
N LEU A 68 -3.07 2.61 3.97
CA LEU A 68 -1.87 2.53 4.80
C LEU A 68 -0.66 3.20 4.13
N LEU A 69 -0.46 2.98 2.84
CA LEU A 69 0.60 3.64 2.06
C LEU A 69 0.48 5.16 2.06
N GLN A 70 -0.74 5.69 1.94
CA GLN A 70 -0.97 7.13 2.02
C GLN A 70 -0.64 7.67 3.41
N ASP A 71 -1.02 6.96 4.47
CA ASP A 71 -0.72 7.35 5.85
C ASP A 71 0.78 7.36 6.12
N ILE A 72 1.50 6.33 5.65
CA ILE A 72 2.96 6.26 5.74
C ILE A 72 3.60 7.42 4.95
N SER A 73 3.13 7.68 3.73
CA SER A 73 3.65 8.79 2.91
C SER A 73 3.50 10.15 3.60
N ARG A 74 2.38 10.41 4.28
CA ARG A 74 2.19 11.62 5.08
C ARG A 74 3.16 11.68 6.25
N ALA A 75 3.29 10.59 7.01
CA ALA A 75 4.21 10.53 8.16
C ALA A 75 5.67 10.75 7.76
N VAL A 76 6.12 10.18 6.63
CA VAL A 76 7.47 10.40 6.08
C VAL A 76 7.66 11.84 5.64
N GLY A 77 6.67 12.43 4.94
CA GLY A 77 6.71 13.82 4.50
C GLY A 77 6.83 14.81 5.66
N ASP A 78 6.04 14.61 6.71
CA ASP A 78 6.05 15.44 7.92
C ASP A 78 7.38 15.29 8.70
N GLY A 79 7.93 14.08 8.77
CA GLY A 79 9.23 13.81 9.37
C GLY A 79 10.39 14.46 8.63
N GLY A 80 10.39 14.38 7.30
CA GLY A 80 11.42 14.99 6.44
C GLY A 80 11.44 16.52 6.52
N GLN A 81 10.28 17.17 6.53
CA GLN A 81 10.20 18.64 6.68
C GLN A 81 10.71 19.11 8.05
N ASN A 82 10.40 18.37 9.12
CA ASN A 82 10.86 18.71 10.47
C ASN A 82 12.38 18.53 10.62
N TYR A 83 12.95 17.49 10.01
CA TYR A 83 14.38 17.24 10.05
C TYR A 83 15.16 18.35 9.34
N ASP A 84 14.76 18.68 8.10
CA ASP A 84 15.35 19.74 7.29
C ASP A 84 15.27 21.12 7.96
N ALA A 85 14.12 21.44 8.56
CA ALA A 85 13.92 22.72 9.24
C ALA A 85 14.76 22.82 10.52
N THR A 86 14.96 21.71 11.22
CA THR A 86 15.77 21.64 12.45
C THR A 86 17.25 21.72 12.12
N GLU A 87 17.71 20.97 11.12
CA GLU A 87 19.05 21.09 10.54
C GLU A 87 19.32 22.53 10.11
N ARG A 88 18.50 23.14 9.24
CA ARG A 88 18.70 24.54 8.81
C ARG A 88 18.70 25.53 9.97
N LYS A 89 17.87 25.34 11.01
CA LYS A 89 17.89 26.20 12.21
C LYS A 89 19.17 26.05 13.03
N ASN A 90 19.67 24.84 13.19
CA ASN A 90 20.95 24.61 13.86
C ASN A 90 22.11 25.14 13.01
N THR A 91 22.02 24.93 11.69
CA THR A 91 22.99 25.39 10.69
C THR A 91 22.95 26.91 10.46
N ALA A 92 21.95 27.62 10.99
CA ALA A 92 21.89 29.08 11.01
C ALA A 92 22.30 29.69 12.37
N ARG A 93 22.56 28.84 13.38
CA ARG A 93 22.92 29.26 14.75
C ARG A 93 24.42 29.18 15.04
N TRP A 94 25.13 28.28 14.38
CA TRP A 94 26.60 28.31 14.22
C TRP A 94 27.02 29.29 13.12
#